data_AF-A0A1J0VQL6-F1
#
_entry.id   AF-A0A1J0VQL6-F1
#
_cell.length_a   1.000
_cell.length_b   1.000
_cell.length_c   1.000
_cell.angle_alpha   90.00
_cell.angle_beta   90.00
_cell.angle_gamma   90.00
#
_symmetry.space_group_name_H-M   'P 1'
#
loop_
_entity.id
_entity.type
_entity.pdbx_description
1 polymer ?
#
loop_
_entity_poly.entity_id
_entity_poly.type
_entity_poly.pdbx_seq_one_letter_code
_entity_poly.pdbx_strand_id
1 'polypeptide(L)'
;MNPLFDCHRVWVADIFADGLHGPSLTAQPAAIAAVDATPLTPALRCAREPDEVIGWRALCSCGGWHGRTWLRAENPVDHDPGHRRLHCPSGRLDTSATTLVLAEWDYHRVEMQALIPVRLAYEDSVSAQQRLVEAVRFVRSAGASWAAIGQVSGLGSAEDAELRFGPQACDMC
;
A
#
# COMPACT_ATOMS: atom_id res chain seq x y z
N MET A 1 13.74 3.64 12.34
CA MET A 1 12.41 3.99 11.80
C MET A 1 11.73 2.67 11.45
N ASN A 2 10.54 2.39 11.98
CA ASN A 2 9.88 1.10 11.78
C ASN A 2 9.17 1.13 10.41
N PRO A 3 9.58 0.30 9.42
CA PRO A 3 9.05 0.34 8.05
C PRO A 3 7.53 0.16 7.97
N LEU A 4 6.91 -0.37 9.03
CA LEU A 4 5.46 -0.49 9.16
C LEU A 4 4.72 0.87 9.18
N PHE A 5 5.35 1.94 9.66
CA PHE A 5 4.76 3.29 9.60
C PHE A 5 5.00 3.97 8.24
N ASP A 6 6.01 3.55 7.48
CA ASP A 6 6.30 4.10 6.15
C ASP A 6 5.33 3.60 5.07
N CYS A 7 4.54 2.55 5.35
CA CYS A 7 3.55 2.02 4.42
C CYS A 7 2.32 2.92 4.22
N HIS A 8 2.08 3.90 5.09
CA HIS A 8 0.87 4.73 5.07
C HIS A 8 1.17 6.22 4.85
N ARG A 9 2.06 6.56 3.92
CA ARG A 9 2.29 7.95 3.54
C ARG A 9 1.13 8.46 2.69
N VAL A 10 0.59 9.61 3.06
CA VAL A 10 -0.44 10.29 2.27
C VAL A 10 0.17 11.32 1.34
N TRP A 11 -0.50 11.52 0.21
CA TRP A 11 -0.26 12.64 -0.68
C TRP A 11 -1.58 13.05 -1.34
N VAL A 12 -1.65 14.30 -1.81
CA VAL A 12 -2.79 14.78 -2.59
C VAL A 12 -2.48 14.62 -4.07
N ALA A 13 -3.39 13.96 -4.77
CA ALA A 13 -3.34 13.76 -6.19
C ALA A 13 -4.21 14.80 -6.91
N ASP A 14 -3.64 15.50 -7.88
CA ASP A 14 -4.37 16.12 -8.98
C ASP A 14 -5.04 15.02 -9.79
N ILE A 15 -6.28 15.28 -10.21
CA ILE A 15 -7.07 14.40 -11.07
C ILE A 15 -7.21 15.09 -12.42
N PHE A 16 -6.90 14.35 -13.48
CA PHE A 16 -7.07 14.78 -14.86
C PHE A 16 -8.29 14.12 -15.51
N ALA A 17 -8.83 14.71 -16.58
CA ALA A 17 -10.04 14.24 -17.24
C ALA A 17 -9.91 12.82 -17.87
N ASP A 18 -8.69 12.40 -18.18
CA ASP A 18 -8.37 11.05 -18.66
C ASP A 18 -8.26 10.00 -17.54
N GLY A 19 -8.49 10.41 -16.28
CA GLY A 19 -8.42 9.56 -15.10
C GLY A 19 -7.00 9.33 -14.57
N LEU A 20 -5.99 9.99 -15.15
CA LEU A 20 -4.64 9.97 -14.62
C LEU A 20 -4.52 10.86 -13.38
N HIS A 21 -3.48 10.58 -12.59
CA HIS A 21 -3.20 11.26 -11.36
C HIS A 21 -1.79 11.87 -11.34
N GLY A 22 -1.67 13.04 -10.71
CA GLY A 22 -0.42 13.78 -10.54
C GLY A 22 -0.24 14.29 -9.12
N PRO A 23 0.98 14.58 -8.65
CA PRO A 23 1.18 15.11 -7.30
C PRO A 23 0.81 16.61 -7.24
N SER A 24 -0.13 17.00 -6.38
CA SER A 24 -0.67 18.37 -6.35
C SER A 24 0.27 19.45 -5.77
N LEU A 25 1.47 19.04 -5.31
CA LEU A 25 2.44 19.91 -4.64
C LEU A 25 3.65 20.26 -5.53
N THR A 26 3.68 19.79 -6.78
CA THR A 26 4.75 20.14 -7.72
C THR A 26 4.52 21.51 -8.34
N ALA A 27 5.61 22.16 -8.78
CA ALA A 27 5.52 23.47 -9.45
C ALA A 27 4.78 23.38 -10.80
N GLN A 28 4.90 22.24 -11.48
CA GLN A 28 4.18 21.93 -12.71
C GLN A 28 3.39 20.63 -12.50
N PRO A 29 2.07 20.61 -12.77
CA PRO A 29 1.28 19.39 -12.76
C PRO A 29 1.84 18.37 -13.76
N ALA A 30 1.75 17.09 -13.42
CA ALA A 30 2.18 16.01 -14.31
C ALA A 30 1.40 14.74 -14.01
N ALA A 31 0.96 14.05 -15.06
CA ALA A 31 0.38 12.72 -14.92
C ALA A 31 1.50 11.70 -14.68
N ILE A 32 1.47 11.05 -13.50
CA ILE A 32 2.50 10.07 -13.09
C ILE A 32 1.93 8.75 -12.60
N ALA A 33 0.62 8.65 -12.39
CA ALA A 33 -0.05 7.45 -11.92
C ALA A 33 -1.39 7.25 -12.65
N ALA A 34 -1.81 5.99 -12.75
CA ALA A 34 -3.13 5.62 -13.25
C ALA A 34 -4.23 5.82 -12.18
N VAL A 35 -5.47 5.54 -12.56
CA VAL A 35 -6.67 5.71 -11.71
C VAL A 35 -6.62 4.87 -10.42
N ASP A 36 -5.92 3.74 -10.45
CA ASP A 36 -5.68 2.84 -9.32
C ASP A 36 -4.44 3.23 -8.49
N ALA A 37 -3.89 4.43 -8.75
CA ALA A 37 -2.64 4.93 -8.17
C ALA A 37 -1.38 4.15 -8.56
N THR A 38 -1.45 3.21 -9.52
CA THR A 38 -0.28 2.52 -10.05
C THR A 38 0.66 3.50 -10.75
N PRO A 39 1.95 3.55 -10.40
CA PRO A 39 2.90 4.45 -11.05
C PRO A 39 3.04 4.16 -12.55
N LEU A 40 2.99 5.22 -13.36
CA LEU A 40 3.26 5.15 -14.79
C LEU A 40 4.75 4.95 -15.05
N THR A 41 5.06 4.20 -16.10
CA THR A 41 6.41 4.11 -16.66
C THR A 41 6.86 5.50 -17.13
N PRO A 42 8.17 5.80 -17.14
CA PRO A 42 8.66 7.13 -17.53
C PRO A 42 8.17 7.60 -18.91
N ALA A 43 7.99 6.67 -19.87
CA ALA A 43 7.52 6.97 -21.22
C ALA A 43 6.05 7.41 -21.29
N LEU A 44 5.24 7.06 -20.28
CA LEU A 44 3.82 7.41 -20.20
C LEU A 44 3.56 8.64 -19.32
N ARG A 45 4.59 9.15 -18.64
CA ARG A 45 4.46 10.38 -17.84
C ARG A 45 4.43 11.58 -18.76
N CYS A 46 3.57 12.54 -18.47
CA CYS A 46 3.49 13.78 -19.24
C CYS A 46 3.22 14.97 -18.33
N ALA A 47 3.81 16.12 -18.69
CA ALA A 47 3.48 17.39 -18.06
C ALA A 47 2.04 17.77 -18.41
N ARG A 48 1.41 18.48 -17.48
CA ARG A 48 0.03 18.95 -17.59
C ARG A 48 -0.02 20.43 -17.30
N GLU A 49 -0.97 21.09 -17.93
CA GLU A 49 -1.30 22.48 -17.64
C GLU A 49 -2.17 22.58 -16.38
N PRO A 50 -2.05 23.67 -15.59
CA PRO A 50 -2.84 23.81 -14.38
C PRO A 50 -4.35 23.82 -14.59
N ASP A 51 -4.85 24.20 -15.76
CA ASP A 51 -6.27 24.16 -16.14
C ASP A 51 -6.79 22.76 -16.46
N GLU A 52 -5.91 21.80 -16.79
CA GLU A 52 -6.28 20.39 -16.99
C GLU A 52 -6.66 19.67 -15.69
N VAL A 53 -6.32 20.24 -14.53
CA VAL A 53 -6.70 19.68 -13.21
C VAL A 53 -8.20 19.89 -12.98
N ILE A 54 -8.96 18.79 -12.94
CA ILE A 54 -10.42 18.79 -12.73
C ILE A 54 -10.80 18.59 -11.26
N GLY A 55 -9.84 18.24 -10.41
CA GLY A 55 -10.08 18.00 -8.99
C GLY A 55 -8.89 17.39 -8.28
N TRP A 56 -9.11 16.99 -7.03
CA TRP A 56 -8.09 16.44 -6.14
C TRP A 56 -8.62 15.29 -5.29
N ARG A 57 -7.72 14.44 -4.80
CA ARG A 57 -8.04 13.47 -3.75
C ARG A 57 -6.82 13.09 -2.94
N ALA A 58 -7.03 12.65 -1.70
CA ALA A 58 -5.97 12.03 -0.91
C ALA A 58 -5.74 10.58 -1.36
N LEU A 59 -4.48 10.19 -1.52
CA LEU A 59 -4.06 8.82 -1.81
C LEU A 59 -3.07 8.34 -0.74
N CYS A 60 -3.17 7.07 -0.36
CA CYS A 60 -2.28 6.43 0.59
C CYS A 60 -1.31 5.49 -0.13
N SER A 61 -0.04 5.47 0.25
CA SER A 61 0.98 4.58 -0.31
C SER A 61 0.70 3.09 -0.05
N CYS A 62 -0.29 2.74 0.76
CA CYS A 62 -0.71 1.35 0.95
C CYS A 62 -1.42 0.76 -0.27
N GLY A 63 -1.82 1.59 -1.25
CA GLY A 63 -2.48 1.18 -2.50
C GLY A 63 -3.94 0.74 -2.34
N GLY A 64 -4.40 0.46 -1.11
CA GLY A 64 -5.77 -0.01 -0.84
C GLY A 64 -6.78 1.07 -0.49
N TRP A 65 -6.34 2.32 -0.26
CA TRP A 65 -7.22 3.41 0.17
C TRP A 65 -7.07 4.66 -0.67
N HIS A 66 -8.22 5.15 -1.16
CA HIS A 66 -8.35 6.42 -1.87
C HIS A 66 -9.42 7.27 -1.19
N GLY A 67 -9.07 8.49 -0.77
CA GLY A 67 -10.03 9.47 -0.24
C GLY A 67 -11.06 9.89 -1.28
N ARG A 68 -12.18 10.49 -0.86
CA ARG A 68 -13.21 10.89 -1.83
C ARG A 68 -12.74 12.11 -2.64
N THR A 69 -13.19 12.17 -3.88
CA THR A 69 -12.84 13.23 -4.82
C THR A 69 -13.36 14.60 -4.38
N TRP A 70 -12.50 15.59 -4.53
CA TRP A 70 -12.81 17.02 -4.47
C TRP A 70 -12.80 17.57 -5.89
N LEU A 71 -13.84 18.27 -6.29
CA LEU A 71 -13.96 18.83 -7.63
C LEU A 71 -13.43 20.26 -7.65
N ARG A 72 -12.79 20.63 -8.75
CA ARG A 72 -12.42 22.02 -9.00
C ARG A 72 -13.65 22.83 -9.40
N ALA A 73 -13.84 23.94 -8.72
CA ALA A 73 -14.83 24.95 -9.10
C ALA A 73 -14.19 25.99 -10.03
N GLU A 74 -14.84 26.27 -11.16
CA GLU A 74 -14.40 27.28 -12.11
C GLU A 74 -14.49 28.69 -11.53
N ASN A 75 -15.55 28.99 -10.78
CA ASN A 75 -15.82 30.30 -10.22
C ASN A 75 -15.64 30.34 -8.70
N PRO A 76 -15.23 31.49 -8.12
CA PRO A 76 -15.15 31.66 -6.66
C PRO A 76 -16.47 31.44 -5.94
N VAL A 77 -17.59 31.77 -6.57
CA VAL A 77 -18.95 31.62 -5.98
C VAL A 77 -19.34 30.16 -5.79
N ASP A 78 -18.74 29.25 -6.57
CA ASP A 78 -18.99 27.81 -6.50
C ASP A 78 -18.04 27.11 -5.50
N HIS A 79 -17.20 27.86 -4.79
CA HIS A 79 -16.34 27.35 -3.73
C HIS A 79 -17.21 26.92 -2.54
N ASP A 80 -17.30 25.60 -2.33
CA ASP A 80 -18.11 25.00 -1.27
C ASP A 80 -17.40 23.75 -0.72
N PRO A 81 -16.58 23.92 0.33
CA PRO A 81 -15.87 22.81 0.94
C PRO A 81 -16.80 21.75 1.55
N GLY A 82 -18.01 22.12 1.95
CA GLY A 82 -19.01 21.20 2.49
C GLY A 82 -19.49 20.18 1.45
N HIS A 83 -19.51 20.59 0.18
CA HIS A 83 -19.82 19.74 -0.98
C HIS A 83 -18.57 19.31 -1.78
N ARG A 84 -17.38 19.44 -1.20
CA ARG A 84 -16.08 19.11 -1.82
C ARG A 84 -15.79 19.83 -3.13
N ARG A 85 -16.17 21.11 -3.21
CA ARG A 85 -15.86 21.97 -4.35
C ARG A 85 -14.87 23.03 -3.94
N LEU A 86 -13.72 23.08 -4.60
CA LEU A 86 -12.68 24.06 -4.29
C LEU A 86 -12.41 24.91 -5.52
N HIS A 87 -12.61 26.22 -5.37
CA HIS A 87 -12.10 27.17 -6.36
C HIS A 87 -10.60 27.41 -6.14
N CYS A 88 -9.79 26.92 -7.07
CA CYS A 88 -8.34 27.16 -7.12
C CYS A 88 -7.97 27.57 -8.56
N PRO A 89 -7.95 28.88 -8.88
CA PRO A 89 -7.76 29.34 -10.26
C PRO A 89 -6.38 28.98 -10.80
N SER A 90 -5.36 28.90 -9.94
CA SER A 90 -4.00 28.49 -10.28
C SER A 90 -3.84 26.98 -10.53
N GLY A 91 -4.88 26.16 -10.32
CA GLY A 91 -4.80 24.70 -10.36
C GLY A 91 -4.05 24.08 -9.17
N ARG A 92 -3.45 24.90 -8.30
CA ARG A 92 -2.67 24.45 -7.14
C ARG A 92 -3.42 24.71 -5.85
N LEU A 93 -3.51 23.67 -5.01
CA LEU A 93 -4.05 23.80 -3.66
C LEU A 93 -3.11 24.62 -2.77
N ASP A 94 -3.68 25.53 -1.99
CA ASP A 94 -2.99 26.13 -0.87
C ASP A 94 -2.95 25.18 0.34
N THR A 95 -2.32 25.61 1.43
CA THR A 95 -2.20 24.79 2.64
C THR A 95 -3.54 24.43 3.27
N SER A 96 -4.50 25.37 3.29
CA SER A 96 -5.81 25.15 3.90
C SER A 96 -6.63 24.12 3.12
N ALA A 97 -6.69 24.28 1.80
CA ALA A 97 -7.35 23.35 0.89
C ALA A 97 -6.68 21.97 0.91
N THR A 98 -5.35 21.93 0.97
CA THR A 98 -4.59 20.68 1.15
C THR A 98 -5.00 19.96 2.44
N THR A 99 -5.11 20.68 3.56
CA THR A 99 -5.56 20.11 4.85
C THR A 99 -6.97 19.54 4.75
N LEU A 100 -7.89 20.20 4.05
CA LEU A 100 -9.25 19.70 3.85
C LEU A 100 -9.26 18.39 3.06
N VAL A 101 -8.50 18.29 1.97
CA VAL A 101 -8.39 17.07 1.16
C VAL A 101 -7.80 15.92 1.97
N LEU A 102 -6.82 16.21 2.82
CA LEU A 102 -6.13 15.22 3.66
C LEU A 102 -6.90 14.82 4.92
N ALA A 103 -7.94 15.54 5.33
CA ALA A 103 -8.63 15.31 6.60
C ALA A 103 -9.17 13.88 6.76
N GLU A 104 -9.56 13.23 5.66
CA GLU A 104 -10.07 11.84 5.69
C GLU A 104 -8.98 10.80 5.98
N TRP A 105 -7.73 11.14 5.68
CA TRP A 105 -6.62 10.22 5.88
C TRP A 105 -6.35 9.97 7.36
N ASP A 106 -6.69 10.89 8.26
CA ASP A 106 -6.51 10.66 9.70
C ASP A 106 -7.30 9.43 10.19
N TYR A 107 -8.53 9.23 9.70
CA TYR A 107 -9.33 8.04 10.02
C TYR A 107 -8.69 6.76 9.47
N HIS A 108 -8.28 6.78 8.20
CA HIS A 108 -7.59 5.65 7.58
C HIS A 108 -6.28 5.30 8.32
N ARG A 109 -5.50 6.31 8.71
CA ARG A 109 -4.27 6.13 9.48
C ARG A 109 -4.54 5.43 10.81
N VAL A 110 -5.56 5.85 11.55
CA VAL A 110 -5.92 5.23 12.84
C VAL A 110 -6.38 3.78 12.65
N GLU A 111 -7.22 3.51 11.66
CA GLU A 111 -7.67 2.15 11.33
C GLU A 111 -6.49 1.24 11.02
N MET A 112 -5.55 1.70 10.20
CA MET A 112 -4.37 0.91 9.82
C MET A 112 -3.38 0.74 10.97
N GLN A 113 -3.21 1.76 11.83
CA GLN A 113 -2.40 1.64 13.04
C GLN A 113 -2.92 0.54 13.97
N ALA A 114 -4.23 0.35 14.05
CA ALA A 114 -4.83 -0.73 14.86
C ALA A 114 -4.48 -2.14 14.32
N LEU A 115 -4.11 -2.27 13.04
CA LEU A 115 -3.73 -3.54 12.42
C LEU A 115 -2.23 -3.89 12.55
N ILE A 116 -1.40 -2.96 13.03
CA ILE A 116 0.04 -3.19 13.21
C ILE A 116 0.35 -4.45 14.04
N PRO A 117 -0.33 -4.73 15.17
CA PRO A 117 -0.07 -5.94 15.95
C PRO A 117 -0.32 -7.24 15.16
N VAL A 118 -1.35 -7.26 14.30
CA VAL A 118 -1.66 -8.42 13.45
C VAL A 118 -0.53 -8.66 12.46
N ARG A 119 -0.03 -7.59 11.84
CA ARG A 119 1.08 -7.67 10.88
C ARG A 119 2.37 -8.17 11.54
N LEU A 120 2.70 -7.67 12.72
CA LEU A 120 3.87 -8.13 13.49
C LEU A 120 3.75 -9.61 13.85
N ALA A 121 2.59 -10.04 14.36
CA ALA A 121 2.36 -11.46 14.69
C ALA A 121 2.47 -12.36 13.45
N TYR A 122 2.02 -11.89 12.28
CA TYR A 122 2.20 -12.61 11.02
C TYR A 122 3.68 -12.73 10.64
N GLU A 123 4.46 -11.65 10.68
CA GLU A 123 5.90 -11.65 10.37
C GLU A 123 6.69 -12.56 11.33
N ASP A 124 6.34 -12.53 12.62
CA ASP A 124 6.88 -13.45 13.62
C ASP A 124 6.55 -14.90 13.30
N SER A 125 5.32 -15.18 12.87
CA SER A 125 4.88 -16.53 12.50
C SER A 125 5.64 -17.07 11.27
N VAL A 126 5.84 -16.24 10.25
CA VAL A 126 6.61 -16.58 9.05
C VAL A 126 8.07 -16.87 9.44
N SER A 127 8.65 -16.01 10.26
CA SER A 127 10.03 -16.17 10.74
C SER A 127 10.21 -17.43 11.59
N ALA A 128 9.26 -17.72 12.47
CA ALA A 128 9.26 -18.94 13.29
C ALA A 128 9.11 -20.20 12.41
N GLN A 129 8.24 -20.15 11.40
CA GLN A 129 8.05 -21.25 10.46
C GLN A 129 9.33 -21.51 9.66
N GLN A 130 10.05 -20.46 9.23
CA GLN A 130 11.33 -20.61 8.55
C GLN A 130 12.41 -21.22 9.46
N ARG A 131 12.54 -20.73 10.70
CA ARG A 131 13.46 -21.32 11.69
C ARG A 131 13.16 -22.79 11.96
N LEU A 132 11.88 -23.17 11.99
CA LEU A 132 11.46 -24.56 12.15
C LEU A 132 11.93 -25.42 10.96
N VAL A 133 11.74 -24.95 9.73
CA VAL A 133 12.22 -25.65 8.52
C VAL A 133 13.74 -25.83 8.55
N GLU A 134 14.49 -24.80 8.93
CA GLU A 134 15.95 -24.85 9.05
C GLU A 134 16.40 -25.83 10.14
N ALA A 135 15.75 -25.82 11.31
CA ALA A 135 16.01 -26.76 12.38
C ALA A 135 15.75 -28.21 11.95
N VAL A 136 14.65 -28.46 11.23
CA VAL A 136 14.34 -29.79 10.68
C VAL A 136 15.41 -30.24 9.69
N ARG A 137 15.85 -29.37 8.77
CA ARG A 137 16.95 -29.67 7.84
C ARG A 137 18.24 -30.03 8.57
N PHE A 138 18.59 -29.28 9.62
CA PHE A 138 19.77 -29.54 10.44
C PHE A 138 19.70 -30.90 11.14
N VAL A 139 18.59 -31.24 11.80
CA VAL A 139 18.49 -32.54 12.48
C VAL A 139 18.38 -33.71 11.49
N ARG A 140 17.80 -33.50 10.30
CA ARG A 140 17.80 -34.48 9.22
C ARG A 140 19.21 -34.78 8.73
N SER A 141 20.06 -33.76 8.53
CA SER A 141 21.45 -33.98 8.12
C SER A 141 22.30 -34.65 9.21
N ALA A 142 21.91 -34.48 10.48
CA ALA A 142 22.49 -35.21 11.61
C ALA A 142 21.93 -36.65 11.79
N GLY A 143 21.00 -37.09 10.93
CA GLY A 143 20.48 -38.47 10.90
C GLY A 143 19.16 -38.71 11.64
N ALA A 144 18.48 -37.68 12.15
CA ALA A 144 17.17 -37.85 12.78
C ALA A 144 16.14 -38.40 11.78
N SER A 145 15.31 -39.38 12.18
CA SER A 145 14.28 -39.96 11.32
C SER A 145 13.04 -39.04 11.20
N TRP A 146 12.26 -39.20 10.13
CA TRP A 146 10.98 -38.50 9.98
C TRP A 146 10.00 -38.82 11.11
N ALA A 147 10.01 -40.05 11.64
CA ALA A 147 9.20 -40.41 12.80
C ALA A 147 9.54 -39.59 14.07
N ALA A 148 10.84 -39.42 14.36
CA ALA A 148 11.28 -38.61 15.50
C ALA A 148 10.90 -37.13 15.33
N ILE A 149 11.03 -36.60 14.11
CA ILE A 149 10.63 -35.23 13.78
C ILE A 149 9.11 -35.06 13.91
N GLY A 150 8.32 -36.00 13.40
CA GLY A 150 6.85 -35.97 13.51
C GLY A 150 6.38 -35.99 14.96
N GLN A 151 7.06 -36.76 15.82
CA GLN A 151 6.76 -36.79 17.26
C GLN A 151 7.05 -35.44 17.95
N VAL A 152 8.22 -34.84 17.72
CA VAL A 152 8.62 -33.59 18.40
C VAL A 152 7.89 -32.36 17.85
N SER A 153 7.51 -32.37 16.56
CA SER A 153 6.77 -31.27 15.93
C SER A 153 5.24 -31.35 16.12
N GLY A 154 4.73 -32.41 16.75
CA GLY A 154 3.30 -32.60 17.01
C GLY A 154 2.48 -33.07 15.79
N LEU A 155 3.13 -33.49 14.69
CA LEU A 155 2.47 -34.05 13.51
C LEU A 155 2.03 -35.51 13.71
N GLY A 156 2.66 -36.22 14.63
CA GLY A 156 2.23 -37.56 15.05
C GLY A 156 2.58 -38.72 14.10
N SER A 157 3.00 -38.43 12.86
CA SER A 157 3.44 -39.46 11.90
C SER A 157 4.70 -39.06 11.13
N ALA A 158 5.41 -40.07 10.60
CA ALA A 158 6.57 -39.85 9.74
C ALA A 158 6.15 -39.30 8.36
N GLU A 159 5.01 -39.77 7.83
CA GLU A 159 4.46 -39.37 6.53
C GLU A 159 4.09 -37.87 6.53
N ASP A 160 3.40 -37.39 7.57
CA ASP A 160 3.04 -35.97 7.69
C ASP A 160 4.26 -35.07 7.86
N ALA A 161 5.28 -35.55 8.58
CA ALA A 161 6.55 -34.84 8.75
C ALA A 161 7.33 -34.72 7.43
N GLU A 162 7.40 -35.82 6.67
CA GLU A 162 8.04 -35.83 5.36
C GLU A 162 7.25 -34.99 4.34
N LEU A 163 5.92 -35.03 4.36
CA LEU A 163 5.09 -34.18 3.52
C LEU A 163 5.29 -32.69 3.80
N ARG A 164 5.37 -32.30 5.08
CA ARG A 164 5.51 -30.89 5.47
C ARG A 164 6.92 -30.33 5.28
N PHE A 165 7.95 -31.12 5.58
CA PHE A 165 9.33 -30.64 5.67
C PHE A 165 10.30 -31.30 4.69
N GLY A 166 9.86 -32.36 4.01
CA GLY A 166 10.65 -33.03 2.99
C GLY A 166 11.02 -32.11 1.83
N PRO A 167 11.97 -32.52 0.99
CA PRO A 167 12.27 -31.79 -0.24
C PRO A 167 10.98 -31.69 -1.06
N GLN A 168 10.49 -30.46 -1.27
CA GLN A 168 9.44 -30.25 -2.26
C GLN A 168 10.02 -30.69 -3.59
N ALA A 169 9.29 -31.52 -4.33
CA ALA A 169 9.63 -31.79 -5.71
C ALA A 169 9.72 -30.43 -6.40
N CYS A 170 10.93 -29.98 -6.73
CA CYS A 170 11.10 -29.03 -7.80
C CYS A 170 10.53 -29.73 -9.03
N ASP A 171 9.29 -29.44 -9.39
CA ASP A 171 8.84 -29.62 -10.76
C ASP A 171 9.75 -28.75 -11.60
N MET A 172 10.77 -29.40 -12.19
CA MET A 172 11.51 -28.85 -13.30
C MET A 172 10.52 -28.64 -14.44
N CYS A 173 10.26 -27.38 -14.77
CA CYS A 173 9.86 -26.92 -16.10
C CYS A 173 10.53 -25.58 -16.35
#